data_AF-A0A966P588-F1
#
_entry.id   AF-A0A966P588-F1
#
_cell.length_a   1.000
_cell.length_b   1.000
_cell.length_c   1.000
_cell.angle_alpha   90.00
_cell.angle_beta   90.00
_cell.angle_gamma   90.00
#
_symmetry.space_group_name_H-M   'P 1'
#
loop_
_entity.id
_entity.type
_entity.pdbx_description
1 polymer ?
#
loop_
_entity_poly.entity_id
_entity_poly.type
_entity_poly.pdbx_seq_one_letter_code
_entity_poly.pdbx_strand_id
1 'polypeptide(L)'
;MKRIVALALVAVLMVACGATPKIKVNGETAKVGDGLYALFQTTQGDILLKLEMEKAPMTVANFVALAEGNHPETKIKRGEPFFDGLTFHRVIPQFMCQGGDPKGTGEGDPGYSFPDEFHPDLRHNGPGILSMANSGPGTNGSQFFITEVATPWLDDRHSIFGHVILGGEKIAEMARVATNPQNNMPKEPITMNVKIYRVGKEAKKFDAPATFLLKKKEIEEATAQAREEASKVGQERAAQYTWLASEGFVDSDIYEPLYSKWNQKARDLGDGLKLLVLAEGEGEGIRAGDEALVHYAGYLSTGRPFDSSVKSVAELFGTYTPQREPYGPFPVVAGPQGRVIEGWKRGLVGLKKGAQVKLIIPPALGYGERGAGDIIPPGSTLVFDIWVEDIKRN
;
A
#
# COMPACT_ATOMS: atom_id res chain seq x y z
N MET A 1 33.42 36.37 62.78
CA MET A 1 32.11 35.69 62.64
C MET A 1 31.35 36.34 61.49
N LYS A 2 31.37 35.73 60.30
CA LYS A 2 30.68 36.24 59.09
C LYS A 2 29.24 35.74 59.11
N ARG A 3 28.27 36.66 59.08
CA ARG A 3 26.84 36.35 58.94
C ARG A 3 26.53 36.07 57.47
N ILE A 4 26.15 34.84 57.15
CA ILE A 4 25.64 34.44 55.83
C ILE A 4 24.14 34.71 55.84
N VAL A 5 23.69 35.62 54.97
CA VAL A 5 22.28 35.84 54.66
C VAL A 5 21.88 34.82 53.61
N ALA A 6 21.00 33.88 53.97
CA ALA A 6 20.40 32.95 53.02
C ALA A 6 19.24 33.63 52.29
N LEU A 7 19.41 33.93 51.01
CA LEU A 7 18.34 34.37 50.12
C LEU A 7 17.60 33.12 49.62
N ALA A 8 16.36 32.91 50.07
CA ALA A 8 15.49 31.89 49.52
C ALA A 8 14.92 32.38 48.18
N LEU A 9 15.44 31.85 47.08
CA LEU A 9 14.92 32.09 45.73
C LEU A 9 13.72 31.15 45.50
N VAL A 10 12.50 31.66 45.67
CA VAL A 10 11.28 30.94 45.26
C VAL A 10 11.15 31.08 43.75
N ALA A 11 11.55 30.04 43.02
CA ALA A 11 11.30 29.94 41.59
C ALA A 11 9.80 29.63 41.37
N VAL A 12 9.03 30.67 41.04
CA VAL A 12 7.66 30.51 40.54
C VAL A 12 7.76 29.96 39.11
N LEU A 13 7.48 28.66 38.96
CA LEU A 13 7.30 28.03 37.65
C LEU A 13 6.00 28.57 37.04
N MET A 14 6.07 29.66 36.27
CA MET A 14 4.97 30.03 35.39
C MET A 14 4.89 29.00 34.25
N VAL A 15 4.03 27.99 34.42
CA VAL A 15 3.54 27.22 33.28
C VAL A 15 2.74 28.20 32.43
N ALA A 16 3.35 28.67 31.33
CA ALA A 16 2.65 29.44 30.33
C ALA A 16 1.61 28.52 29.66
N CYS A 17 0.42 28.44 30.27
CA CYS A 17 -0.79 27.93 29.63
C CYS A 17 -1.09 28.85 28.45
N GLY A 18 -0.53 28.54 27.28
CA GLY A 18 -0.94 29.18 26.04
C GLY A 18 -2.45 29.03 25.91
N ALA A 19 -3.16 30.13 25.68
CA ALA A 19 -4.62 30.12 25.61
C ALA A 19 -5.10 29.07 24.60
N THR A 20 -5.90 28.12 25.06
CA THR A 20 -6.61 27.16 24.21
C THR A 20 -7.49 27.94 23.21
N PRO A 21 -7.44 27.62 21.91
CA PRO A 21 -8.27 28.29 20.92
C PRO A 21 -9.74 28.07 21.25
N LYS A 22 -10.55 29.14 21.16
CA LYS A 22 -12.01 29.04 21.31
C LYS A 22 -12.59 28.46 20.03
N ILE A 23 -12.78 27.14 19.99
CA ILE A 23 -13.44 26.43 18.89
C ILE A 23 -14.94 26.45 19.16
N LYS A 24 -15.74 26.98 18.23
CA LYS A 24 -17.20 26.92 18.29
C LYS A 24 -17.72 25.84 17.35
N VAL A 25 -18.70 25.06 17.82
CA VAL A 25 -19.35 23.98 17.07
C VAL A 25 -20.84 24.11 17.34
N ASN A 26 -21.64 24.44 16.32
CA ASN A 26 -23.11 24.55 16.45
C ASN A 26 -23.58 25.46 17.60
N GLY A 27 -22.84 26.53 17.89
CA GLY A 27 -23.13 27.50 18.97
C GLY A 27 -22.48 27.17 20.32
N GLU A 28 -21.95 25.96 20.51
CA GLU A 28 -21.26 25.53 21.72
C GLU A 28 -19.75 25.77 21.63
N THR A 29 -19.09 26.07 22.74
CA THR A 29 -17.62 26.19 22.78
C THR A 29 -17.01 24.85 23.18
N ALA A 30 -16.22 24.25 22.27
CA ALA A 30 -15.58 22.96 22.51
C ALA A 30 -14.52 23.05 23.62
N LYS A 31 -14.55 22.10 24.55
CA LYS A 31 -13.48 21.88 25.52
C LYS A 31 -12.60 20.75 25.02
N VAL A 32 -11.42 21.11 24.54
CA VAL A 32 -10.46 20.17 23.95
C VAL A 32 -9.15 20.18 24.72
N GLY A 33 -8.52 19.00 24.86
CA GLY A 33 -7.17 18.87 25.39
C GLY A 33 -6.11 19.08 24.31
N ASP A 34 -4.86 18.81 24.66
CA ASP A 34 -3.77 18.77 23.68
C ASP A 34 -4.07 17.76 22.56
N GLY A 35 -3.78 18.16 21.33
CA GLY A 35 -4.09 17.36 20.14
C GLY A 35 -4.28 18.21 18.88
N LEU A 36 -4.41 17.49 17.77
CA LEU A 36 -4.72 18.06 16.47
C LEU A 36 -6.19 17.81 16.15
N TYR A 37 -6.89 18.85 15.72
CA TYR A 37 -8.33 18.80 15.48
C TYR A 37 -8.66 19.36 14.10
N ALA A 38 -9.72 18.82 13.49
CA ALA A 38 -10.30 19.31 12.25
C ALA A 38 -11.76 19.69 12.48
N LEU A 39 -12.12 20.93 12.17
CA LEU A 39 -13.49 21.41 12.17
C LEU A 39 -14.01 21.39 10.74
N PHE A 40 -15.03 20.57 10.51
CA PHE A 40 -15.76 20.51 9.26
C PHE A 40 -16.96 21.42 9.39
N GLN A 41 -16.97 22.51 8.62
CA GLN A 41 -18.09 23.43 8.56
C GLN A 41 -18.93 23.04 7.35
N THR A 42 -20.04 22.37 7.59
CA THR A 42 -20.90 21.85 6.52
C THR A 42 -22.20 22.64 6.40
N THR A 43 -22.91 22.49 5.28
CA THR A 43 -24.27 23.05 5.14
C THR A 43 -25.29 22.41 6.09
N GLN A 44 -24.97 21.29 6.73
CA GLN A 44 -25.80 20.62 7.74
C GLN A 44 -25.37 20.93 9.19
N GLY A 45 -24.29 21.70 9.37
CA GLY A 45 -23.73 22.05 10.68
C GLY A 45 -22.26 21.70 10.82
N ASP A 46 -21.69 22.11 11.96
CA ASP A 46 -20.30 21.91 12.29
C ASP A 46 -20.07 20.51 12.89
N ILE A 47 -18.97 19.86 12.51
CA ILE A 47 -18.49 18.59 13.07
C ILE A 47 -17.02 18.76 13.46
N LEU A 48 -16.70 18.52 14.73
CA LEU A 48 -15.34 18.62 15.23
C LEU A 48 -14.76 17.24 15.44
N LEU A 49 -13.59 16.98 14.85
CA LEU A 49 -12.89 15.72 14.91
C LEU A 49 -11.53 15.90 15.60
N LYS A 50 -11.13 14.91 16.40
CA LYS A 50 -9.76 14.75 16.89
C LYS A 50 -9.01 13.82 15.93
N LEU A 51 -7.80 14.22 15.54
CA LEU A 51 -6.95 13.46 14.62
C LEU A 51 -5.90 12.63 15.37
N GLU A 52 -5.62 11.44 14.86
CA GLU A 52 -4.73 10.44 15.48
C GLU A 52 -3.27 10.61 15.01
N MET A 53 -2.69 11.79 15.25
CA MET A 53 -1.36 12.16 14.70
C MET A 53 -0.19 11.27 15.16
N GLU A 54 -0.36 10.53 16.26
CA GLU A 54 0.65 9.59 16.79
C GLU A 54 0.50 8.19 16.19
N LYS A 55 -0.73 7.75 15.94
CA LYS A 55 -1.07 6.38 15.50
C LYS A 55 -1.18 6.24 13.99
N ALA A 56 -1.57 7.32 13.31
CA ALA A 56 -1.66 7.42 11.86
C ALA A 56 -0.98 8.71 11.33
N PRO A 57 0.31 8.95 11.64
CA PRO A 57 1.01 10.18 11.31
C PRO A 57 1.03 10.50 9.81
N MET A 58 1.22 9.51 8.92
CA MET A 58 1.26 9.77 7.48
C MET A 58 -0.12 10.19 6.96
N THR A 59 -1.16 9.50 7.40
CA THR A 59 -2.55 9.75 6.99
C THR A 59 -3.04 11.11 7.51
N VAL A 60 -2.74 11.43 8.78
CA VAL A 60 -3.05 12.74 9.37
C VAL A 60 -2.26 13.85 8.68
N ALA A 61 -0.98 13.62 8.36
CA ALA A 61 -0.16 14.57 7.62
C ALA A 61 -0.72 14.87 6.23
N ASN A 62 -1.12 13.83 5.47
CA ASN A 62 -1.81 13.99 4.19
C ASN A 62 -3.05 14.88 4.32
N PHE A 63 -3.95 14.53 5.25
CA PHE A 63 -5.20 15.25 5.44
C PHE A 63 -4.99 16.72 5.84
N VAL A 64 -4.11 16.97 6.81
CA VAL A 64 -3.85 18.32 7.32
C VAL A 64 -3.20 19.18 6.24
N ALA A 65 -2.23 18.64 5.50
CA ALA A 65 -1.56 19.41 4.47
C ALA A 65 -2.47 19.72 3.27
N LEU A 66 -3.43 18.83 2.94
CA LEU A 66 -4.50 19.11 1.98
C LEU A 66 -5.45 20.20 2.51
N ALA A 67 -5.91 20.07 3.76
CA ALA A 67 -6.81 21.05 4.38
C ALA A 67 -6.20 22.46 4.43
N GLU A 68 -4.89 22.58 4.58
CA GLU A 68 -4.18 23.86 4.60
C GLU A 68 -3.63 24.30 3.24
N GLY A 69 -3.81 23.49 2.19
CA GLY A 69 -3.36 23.81 0.83
C GLY A 69 -1.84 23.74 0.60
N ASN A 70 -1.09 23.12 1.52
CA ASN A 70 0.36 23.07 1.47
C ASN A 70 0.92 21.65 1.20
N HIS A 71 0.09 20.69 0.81
CA HIS A 71 0.53 19.34 0.48
C HIS A 71 1.60 19.33 -0.63
N PRO A 72 2.74 18.63 -0.44
CA PRO A 72 3.89 18.75 -1.34
C PRO A 72 3.68 18.10 -2.71
N GLU A 73 2.83 17.08 -2.80
CA GLU A 73 2.63 16.30 -4.03
C GLU A 73 1.37 16.66 -4.82
N THR A 74 0.39 17.33 -4.20
CA THR A 74 -0.82 17.71 -4.94
C THR A 74 -0.49 18.82 -5.93
N LYS A 75 -0.93 18.64 -7.17
CA LYS A 75 -1.00 19.73 -8.16
C LYS A 75 -2.39 20.33 -8.25
N ILE A 76 -3.38 19.71 -7.60
CA ILE A 76 -4.78 20.14 -7.58
C ILE A 76 -4.96 21.09 -6.39
N LYS A 77 -5.52 22.29 -6.65
CA LYS A 77 -5.77 23.35 -5.65
C LYS A 77 -4.54 23.69 -4.78
N ARG A 78 -3.33 23.66 -5.36
CA ARG A 78 -2.10 23.96 -4.61
C ARG A 78 -2.09 25.42 -4.14
N GLY A 79 -1.81 25.64 -2.86
CA GLY A 79 -1.83 26.96 -2.22
C GLY A 79 -3.21 27.38 -1.69
N GLU A 80 -4.23 26.54 -1.86
CA GLU A 80 -5.60 26.79 -1.41
C GLU A 80 -6.10 25.60 -0.56
N PRO A 81 -6.94 25.82 0.46
CA PRO A 81 -7.57 24.74 1.21
C PRO A 81 -8.28 23.74 0.29
N PHE A 82 -7.74 22.52 0.18
CA PHE A 82 -8.16 21.54 -0.83
C PHE A 82 -9.64 21.16 -0.68
N PHE A 83 -10.07 20.92 0.56
CA PHE A 83 -11.41 20.44 0.91
C PHE A 83 -12.48 21.51 0.84
N ASP A 84 -12.12 22.79 0.82
CA ASP A 84 -13.10 23.88 0.83
C ASP A 84 -13.93 23.86 -0.46
N GLY A 85 -15.26 23.88 -0.26
CA GLY A 85 -16.27 23.76 -1.30
C GLY A 85 -16.49 22.34 -1.83
N LEU A 86 -15.74 21.33 -1.38
CA LEU A 86 -15.99 19.94 -1.77
C LEU A 86 -17.26 19.40 -1.09
N THR A 87 -17.79 18.29 -1.60
CA THR A 87 -19.06 17.71 -1.12
C THR A 87 -18.87 16.36 -0.43
N PHE A 88 -19.82 16.03 0.45
CA PHE A 88 -20.13 14.65 0.78
C PHE A 88 -20.93 14.05 -0.40
N HIS A 89 -20.24 13.39 -1.31
CA HIS A 89 -20.80 12.91 -2.57
C HIS A 89 -21.51 11.55 -2.44
N ARG A 90 -21.43 10.89 -1.28
CA ARG A 90 -22.10 9.62 -1.00
C ARG A 90 -22.45 9.52 0.47
N VAL A 91 -23.74 9.34 0.78
CA VAL A 91 -24.23 9.21 2.16
C VAL A 91 -25.19 8.03 2.25
N ILE A 92 -24.97 7.14 3.22
CA ILE A 92 -25.73 5.90 3.36
C ILE A 92 -26.17 5.74 4.83
N PRO A 93 -27.49 5.72 5.11
CA PRO A 93 -28.00 5.47 6.45
C PRO A 93 -27.51 4.14 7.03
N GLN A 94 -27.20 4.13 8.32
CA GLN A 94 -26.65 3.00 9.07
C GLN A 94 -25.33 2.50 8.49
N PHE A 95 -24.55 3.39 7.86
CA PHE A 95 -23.24 3.07 7.36
C PHE A 95 -22.26 4.23 7.51
N MET A 96 -22.28 5.22 6.60
CA MET A 96 -21.27 6.28 6.56
C MET A 96 -21.67 7.47 5.67
N CYS A 97 -20.93 8.57 5.83
CA CYS A 97 -20.92 9.74 4.95
C CYS A 97 -19.51 9.92 4.36
N GLN A 98 -19.37 9.83 3.04
CA GLN A 98 -18.11 9.90 2.30
C GLN A 98 -17.98 11.23 1.53
N GLY A 99 -16.79 11.82 1.58
CA GLY A 99 -16.43 13.09 0.96
C GLY A 99 -14.96 13.13 0.53
N GLY A 100 -14.45 14.34 0.24
CA GLY A 100 -13.04 14.57 -0.08
C GLY A 100 -12.66 14.32 -1.54
N ASP A 101 -13.65 14.16 -2.42
CA ASP A 101 -13.43 14.03 -3.87
C ASP A 101 -13.44 15.41 -4.55
N PRO A 102 -12.35 15.85 -5.21
CA PRO A 102 -12.32 17.11 -5.97
C PRO A 102 -13.26 17.16 -7.19
N LYS A 103 -13.69 16.00 -7.72
CA LYS A 103 -14.68 15.90 -8.81
C LYS A 103 -16.12 15.76 -8.30
N GLY A 104 -16.29 15.32 -7.05
CA GLY A 104 -17.60 15.04 -6.45
C GLY A 104 -18.34 13.85 -7.05
N THR A 105 -17.66 12.93 -7.76
CA THR A 105 -18.26 11.78 -8.44
C THR A 105 -18.00 10.44 -7.75
N GLY A 106 -17.09 10.41 -6.78
CA GLY A 106 -16.49 9.22 -6.18
C GLY A 106 -15.19 8.76 -6.84
N GLU A 107 -14.76 9.40 -7.94
CA GLU A 107 -13.64 8.95 -8.78
C GLU A 107 -12.45 9.93 -8.84
N GLY A 108 -12.52 11.07 -8.14
CA GLY A 108 -11.38 11.98 -8.09
C GLY A 108 -10.39 11.64 -6.97
N ASP A 109 -9.17 12.11 -7.17
CA ASP A 109 -8.01 11.91 -6.30
C ASP A 109 -7.16 13.20 -6.29
N PRO A 110 -6.17 13.34 -5.37
CA PRO A 110 -5.33 14.53 -5.29
C PRO A 110 -4.12 14.50 -6.23
N GLY A 111 -4.06 13.55 -7.18
CA GLY A 111 -2.97 13.36 -8.14
C GLY A 111 -1.85 12.44 -7.68
N TYR A 112 -2.03 11.74 -6.56
CA TYR A 112 -1.09 10.76 -6.00
C TYR A 112 -1.86 9.74 -5.12
N SER A 113 -1.18 8.66 -4.76
CA SER A 113 -1.64 7.70 -3.76
C SER A 113 -0.58 7.43 -2.70
N PHE A 114 -1.01 6.94 -1.54
CA PHE A 114 -0.12 6.55 -0.46
C PHE A 114 -0.60 5.26 0.26
N PRO A 115 0.32 4.53 0.92
CA PRO A 115 0.03 3.27 1.63
C PRO A 115 -1.00 3.42 2.75
N ASP A 116 -1.58 2.28 3.17
CA ASP A 116 -2.43 2.21 4.36
C ASP A 116 -1.61 2.28 5.65
N GLU A 117 -2.23 2.78 6.72
CA GLU A 117 -1.63 2.97 8.03
C GLU A 117 -2.59 2.44 9.11
N PHE A 118 -2.44 1.16 9.43
CA PHE A 118 -3.27 0.46 10.42
C PHE A 118 -2.59 0.42 11.79
N HIS A 119 -3.38 0.58 12.85
CA HIS A 119 -2.91 0.52 14.22
C HIS A 119 -3.86 -0.37 15.06
N PRO A 120 -3.36 -1.27 15.92
CA PRO A 120 -4.20 -2.24 16.65
C PRO A 120 -5.31 -1.60 17.50
N ASP A 121 -5.07 -0.41 18.05
CA ASP A 121 -6.06 0.34 18.84
C ASP A 121 -7.12 1.08 18.01
N LEU A 122 -6.93 1.22 16.70
CA LEU A 122 -7.84 1.97 15.84
C LEU A 122 -8.79 0.98 15.16
N ARG A 123 -10.06 0.98 15.58
CA ARG A 123 -11.09 0.04 15.11
C ARG A 123 -12.40 0.77 14.83
N HIS A 124 -13.15 0.29 13.84
CA HIS A 124 -14.47 0.82 13.47
C HIS A 124 -15.57 0.28 14.42
N ASN A 125 -15.38 0.49 15.72
CA ASN A 125 -16.22 -0.07 16.78
C ASN A 125 -17.44 0.80 17.14
N GLY A 126 -17.64 1.93 16.46
CA GLY A 126 -18.72 2.86 16.77
C GLY A 126 -18.95 3.95 15.72
N PRO A 127 -19.92 4.84 15.99
CA PRO A 127 -20.17 6.02 15.16
C PRO A 127 -19.03 7.04 15.24
N GLY A 128 -18.91 7.87 14.21
CA GLY A 128 -18.02 9.02 14.19
C GLY A 128 -16.56 8.70 13.95
N ILE A 129 -16.23 7.52 13.44
CA ILE A 129 -14.85 7.15 13.08
C ILE A 129 -14.52 7.72 11.71
N LEU A 130 -13.43 8.50 11.62
CA LEU A 130 -12.93 9.10 10.39
C LEU A 130 -11.87 8.19 9.76
N SER A 131 -12.07 7.85 8.49
CA SER A 131 -11.22 6.89 7.79
C SER A 131 -11.03 7.22 6.32
N MET A 132 -9.91 6.78 5.75
CA MET A 132 -9.63 6.96 4.32
C MET A 132 -10.52 6.05 3.47
N ALA A 133 -11.12 6.61 2.41
CA ALA A 133 -11.66 5.79 1.33
C ALA A 133 -10.52 5.39 0.38
N ASN A 134 -10.56 4.17 -0.14
CA ASN A 134 -9.56 3.63 -1.06
C ASN A 134 -10.21 2.64 -2.05
N SER A 135 -9.45 2.28 -3.09
CA SER A 135 -9.81 1.33 -4.16
C SER A 135 -8.99 0.03 -4.05
N GLY A 136 -8.56 -0.31 -2.83
CA GLY A 136 -7.64 -1.43 -2.54
C GLY A 136 -6.36 -0.98 -1.84
N PRO A 137 -5.49 -1.93 -1.45
CA PRO A 137 -4.30 -1.64 -0.66
C PRO A 137 -3.41 -0.57 -1.29
N GLY A 138 -3.02 0.41 -0.48
CA GLY A 138 -2.12 1.50 -0.87
C GLY A 138 -2.65 2.48 -1.91
N THR A 139 -3.97 2.63 -1.99
CA THR A 139 -4.62 3.59 -2.89
C THR A 139 -5.28 4.76 -2.14
N ASN A 140 -4.82 5.08 -0.92
CA ASN A 140 -5.31 6.25 -0.20
C ASN A 140 -4.96 7.53 -0.94
N GLY A 141 -5.89 8.48 -0.97
CA GLY A 141 -5.74 9.78 -1.64
C GLY A 141 -6.30 10.91 -0.79
N SER A 142 -7.36 11.58 -1.26
CA SER A 142 -8.04 12.67 -0.54
C SER A 142 -9.41 12.29 -0.01
N GLN A 143 -10.01 11.22 -0.52
CA GLN A 143 -11.35 10.81 -0.13
C GLN A 143 -11.33 10.15 1.25
N PHE A 144 -12.32 10.48 2.06
CA PHE A 144 -12.52 9.95 3.41
C PHE A 144 -14.00 9.65 3.63
N PHE A 145 -14.30 8.90 4.68
CA PHE A 145 -15.65 8.73 5.19
C PHE A 145 -15.69 8.86 6.71
N ILE A 146 -16.86 9.19 7.24
CA ILE A 146 -17.17 9.18 8.67
C ILE A 146 -18.28 8.16 8.92
N THR A 147 -18.07 7.22 9.85
CA THR A 147 -19.05 6.18 10.15
C THR A 147 -20.29 6.73 10.87
N GLU A 148 -21.47 6.20 10.55
CA GLU A 148 -22.70 6.46 11.33
C GLU A 148 -22.91 5.38 12.41
N VAL A 149 -22.36 4.18 12.22
CA VAL A 149 -22.48 3.03 13.12
C VAL A 149 -21.16 2.27 13.19
N ALA A 150 -21.05 1.25 14.04
CA ALA A 150 -19.91 0.34 14.02
C ALA A 150 -19.85 -0.45 12.70
N THR A 151 -18.67 -0.52 12.09
CA THR A 151 -18.42 -1.17 10.80
C THR A 151 -17.14 -2.04 10.85
N PRO A 152 -17.05 -3.05 11.73
CA PRO A 152 -15.80 -3.81 11.96
C PRO A 152 -15.28 -4.56 10.73
N TRP A 153 -16.11 -4.79 9.71
CA TRP A 153 -15.67 -5.39 8.44
C TRP A 153 -14.75 -4.47 7.60
N LEU A 154 -14.61 -3.20 8.00
CA LEU A 154 -13.68 -2.22 7.41
C LEU A 154 -12.32 -2.18 8.12
N ASP A 155 -12.17 -2.87 9.26
CA ASP A 155 -10.91 -2.93 10.01
C ASP A 155 -9.79 -3.53 9.15
N ASP A 156 -8.61 -2.91 9.24
CA ASP A 156 -7.41 -3.26 8.48
C ASP A 156 -7.63 -3.27 6.95
N ARG A 157 -8.64 -2.53 6.48
CA ARG A 157 -8.91 -2.20 5.06
C ARG A 157 -8.92 -0.70 4.78
N HIS A 158 -9.35 0.09 5.76
CA HIS A 158 -9.42 1.55 5.67
C HIS A 158 -8.66 2.18 6.85
N SER A 159 -7.72 3.07 6.55
CA SER A 159 -6.88 3.71 7.56
C SER A 159 -7.72 4.67 8.39
N ILE A 160 -7.88 4.38 9.69
CA ILE A 160 -8.53 5.29 10.65
C ILE A 160 -7.52 6.36 11.05
N PHE A 161 -7.91 7.63 10.98
CA PHE A 161 -7.02 8.75 11.30
C PHE A 161 -7.66 9.84 12.15
N GLY A 162 -8.88 9.59 12.65
CA GLY A 162 -9.54 10.48 13.59
C GLY A 162 -10.87 9.96 14.06
N HIS A 163 -11.49 10.71 14.96
CA HIS A 163 -12.84 10.45 15.44
C HIS A 163 -13.55 11.75 15.82
N VAL A 164 -14.87 11.73 15.72
CA VAL A 164 -15.73 12.86 16.04
C VAL A 164 -15.81 13.02 17.55
N ILE A 165 -15.68 14.27 18.02
CA ILE A 165 -15.79 14.62 19.44
C ILE A 165 -16.98 15.54 19.73
N LEU A 166 -17.47 16.29 18.74
CA LEU A 166 -18.69 17.12 18.82
C LEU A 166 -19.36 17.21 17.44
N GLY A 167 -20.69 17.38 17.41
CA GLY A 167 -21.47 17.45 16.17
C GLY A 167 -21.78 16.09 15.54
N GLY A 168 -21.66 14.99 16.30
CA GLY A 168 -21.89 13.63 15.78
C GLY A 168 -23.32 13.40 15.28
N GLU A 169 -24.31 14.10 15.83
CA GLU A 169 -25.68 14.08 15.36
C GLU A 169 -25.82 14.54 13.90
N LYS A 170 -24.91 15.40 13.42
CA LYS A 170 -24.90 15.87 12.03
C LYS A 170 -24.55 14.78 11.04
N ILE A 171 -23.78 13.77 11.45
CA ILE A 171 -23.50 12.60 10.61
C ILE A 171 -24.78 11.83 10.33
N ALA A 172 -25.58 11.60 11.38
CA ALA A 172 -26.88 10.95 11.28
C ALA A 172 -27.87 11.77 10.44
N GLU A 173 -27.91 13.09 10.61
CA GLU A 173 -28.74 13.98 9.79
C GLU A 173 -28.33 13.94 8.31
N MET A 174 -27.02 14.07 8.02
CA MET A 174 -26.47 13.97 6.65
C MET A 174 -26.77 12.63 6.00
N ALA A 175 -26.64 11.52 6.74
CA ALA A 175 -26.87 10.17 6.22
C ALA A 175 -28.32 9.97 5.74
N ARG A 176 -29.28 10.72 6.27
CA ARG A 176 -30.73 10.57 6.02
C ARG A 176 -31.30 11.58 5.02
N VAL A 177 -30.49 12.44 4.41
CA VAL A 177 -30.97 13.36 3.36
C VAL A 177 -31.48 12.59 2.14
N ALA A 178 -32.28 13.25 1.30
CA ALA A 178 -32.74 12.64 0.05
C ALA A 178 -31.55 12.42 -0.91
N THR A 179 -31.36 11.20 -1.39
CA THR A 179 -30.28 10.84 -2.31
C THR A 179 -30.78 10.34 -3.66
N ASN A 180 -29.88 10.27 -4.64
CA ASN A 180 -30.08 9.49 -5.86
C ASN A 180 -29.93 7.99 -5.52
N PRO A 181 -30.94 7.14 -5.80
CA PRO A 181 -30.93 5.74 -5.43
C PRO A 181 -29.87 4.90 -6.16
N GLN A 182 -29.31 5.39 -7.28
CA GLN A 182 -28.31 4.65 -8.05
C GLN A 182 -26.90 4.73 -7.44
N ASN A 183 -26.55 5.85 -6.82
CA ASN A 183 -25.20 6.12 -6.34
C ASN A 183 -25.13 6.66 -4.90
N ASN A 184 -26.27 6.88 -4.25
CA ASN A 184 -26.40 7.44 -2.90
C ASN A 184 -25.85 8.87 -2.76
N MET A 185 -25.78 9.61 -3.87
CA MET A 185 -25.39 11.01 -3.86
C MET A 185 -26.53 11.89 -3.33
N PRO A 186 -26.29 12.81 -2.37
CA PRO A 186 -27.30 13.78 -1.95
C PRO A 186 -27.88 14.57 -3.11
N LYS A 187 -29.22 14.74 -3.13
CA LYS A 187 -29.89 15.58 -4.15
C LYS A 187 -29.54 17.06 -3.96
N GLU A 188 -29.50 17.49 -2.71
CA GLU A 188 -28.98 18.81 -2.32
C GLU A 188 -27.52 18.65 -1.86
N PRO A 189 -26.56 19.36 -2.48
CA PRO A 189 -25.15 19.22 -2.11
C PRO A 189 -24.88 19.56 -0.65
N ILE A 190 -24.22 18.65 0.06
CA ILE A 190 -23.65 18.91 1.38
C ILE A 190 -22.20 19.33 1.19
N THR A 191 -21.93 20.63 1.16
CA THR A 191 -20.57 21.18 1.01
C THR A 191 -19.87 21.27 2.36
N MET A 192 -18.54 21.33 2.34
CA MET A 192 -17.70 21.49 3.52
C MET A 192 -16.61 22.55 3.32
N ASN A 193 -16.20 23.17 4.43
CA ASN A 193 -14.90 23.80 4.59
C ASN A 193 -14.18 23.15 5.79
N VAL A 194 -12.87 23.00 5.71
CA VAL A 194 -12.09 22.28 6.74
C VAL A 194 -11.08 23.22 7.38
N LYS A 195 -11.16 23.36 8.71
CA LYS A 195 -10.24 24.18 9.49
C LYS A 195 -9.46 23.35 10.52
N ILE A 196 -8.14 23.48 10.50
CA ILE A 196 -7.25 22.78 11.42
C ILE A 196 -6.99 23.61 12.69
N TYR A 197 -7.06 22.96 13.85
CA TYR A 197 -6.75 23.53 15.15
C TYR A 197 -5.64 22.72 15.83
N ARG A 198 -4.58 23.42 16.26
CA ARG A 198 -3.42 22.84 16.95
C ARG A 198 -3.43 23.25 18.43
N VAL A 199 -3.68 22.31 19.33
CA VAL A 199 -3.73 22.54 20.78
C VAL A 199 -2.59 21.79 21.45
N GLY A 200 -1.85 22.46 22.33
CA GLY A 200 -0.66 21.87 22.95
C GLY A 200 0.62 22.02 22.14
N LYS A 201 1.74 21.62 22.75
CA LYS A 201 3.08 21.82 22.19
C LYS A 201 3.34 20.93 20.98
N GLU A 202 2.97 19.65 21.06
CA GLU A 202 3.26 18.66 20.02
C GLU A 202 2.43 18.91 18.76
N ALA A 203 1.12 19.17 18.90
CA ALA A 203 0.28 19.52 17.75
C ALA A 203 0.73 20.81 17.05
N LYS A 204 1.23 21.80 17.79
CA LYS A 204 1.79 23.05 17.22
C LYS A 204 3.09 22.84 16.45
N LYS A 205 3.85 21.80 16.78
CA LYS A 205 5.09 21.43 16.08
C LYS A 205 4.87 20.49 14.91
N PHE A 206 3.68 19.90 14.81
CA PHE A 206 3.36 18.96 13.74
C PHE A 206 3.37 19.66 12.38
N ASP A 207 4.45 19.43 11.63
CA ASP A 207 4.63 19.87 10.25
C ASP A 207 4.11 18.77 9.33
N ALA A 208 2.90 18.98 8.81
CA ALA A 208 2.21 17.99 7.99
C ALA A 208 2.94 17.70 6.67
N PRO A 209 3.34 18.70 5.85
CA PRO A 209 4.16 18.45 4.65
C PRO A 209 5.44 17.67 4.93
N ALA A 210 6.22 18.05 5.96
CA ALA A 210 7.47 17.39 6.29
C ALA A 210 7.24 15.95 6.80
N THR A 211 6.21 15.75 7.63
CA THR A 211 5.86 14.42 8.15
C THR A 211 5.46 13.47 7.03
N PHE A 212 4.65 13.93 6.06
CA PHE A 212 4.24 13.11 4.92
C PHE A 212 5.44 12.64 4.09
N LEU A 213 6.36 13.56 3.75
CA LEU A 213 7.57 13.24 2.98
C LEU A 213 8.52 12.31 3.75
N LEU A 214 8.69 12.54 5.06
CA LEU A 214 9.51 11.68 5.90
C LEU A 214 8.95 10.26 5.93
N LYS A 215 7.64 10.10 6.20
CA LYS A 215 6.99 8.78 6.25
C LYS A 215 7.03 8.08 4.90
N LYS A 216 6.79 8.80 3.81
CA LYS A 216 6.93 8.25 2.46
C LYS A 216 8.34 7.72 2.22
N LYS A 217 9.37 8.51 2.56
CA LYS A 217 10.76 8.10 2.44
C LYS A 217 11.10 6.89 3.30
N GLU A 218 10.66 6.85 4.56
CA GLU A 218 10.85 5.70 5.45
C GLU A 218 10.26 4.41 4.85
N ILE A 219 9.07 4.51 4.23
CA ILE A 219 8.41 3.37 3.58
C ILE A 219 9.15 2.97 2.29
N GLU A 220 9.59 3.92 1.48
CA GLU A 220 10.38 3.65 0.27
C GLU A 220 11.71 2.98 0.62
N GLU A 221 12.42 3.46 1.66
CA GLU A 221 13.66 2.87 2.15
C GLU A 221 13.43 1.47 2.74
N ALA A 222 12.40 1.28 3.56
CA ALA A 222 12.05 -0.03 4.10
C ALA A 222 11.67 -1.02 2.99
N THR A 223 10.92 -0.57 1.98
CA THR A 223 10.56 -1.39 0.81
C THR A 223 11.79 -1.75 -0.02
N ALA A 224 12.72 -0.81 -0.21
CA ALA A 224 13.97 -1.06 -0.90
C ALA A 224 14.87 -2.03 -0.13
N GLN A 225 14.97 -1.89 1.20
CA GLN A 225 15.71 -2.80 2.06
C GLN A 225 15.11 -4.21 2.05
N ALA A 226 13.79 -4.34 2.20
CA ALA A 226 13.11 -5.63 2.12
C ALA A 226 13.32 -6.29 0.75
N ARG A 227 13.29 -5.50 -0.33
CA ARG A 227 13.59 -5.98 -1.68
C ARG A 227 15.05 -6.44 -1.81
N GLU A 228 16.00 -5.72 -1.23
CA GLU A 228 17.42 -6.09 -1.22
C GLU A 228 17.65 -7.37 -0.42
N GLU A 229 17.02 -7.52 0.74
CA GLU A 229 17.10 -8.71 1.58
C GLU A 229 16.52 -9.94 0.88
N ALA A 230 15.33 -9.82 0.30
CA ALA A 230 14.75 -10.87 -0.55
C ALA A 230 15.71 -11.24 -1.71
N SER A 231 16.33 -10.24 -2.34
CA SER A 231 17.33 -10.44 -3.39
C SER A 231 18.54 -11.25 -2.91
N LYS A 232 19.05 -11.03 -1.68
CA LYS A 232 20.19 -11.79 -1.11
C LYS A 232 19.88 -13.28 -0.98
N VAL A 233 18.68 -13.63 -0.51
CA VAL A 233 18.28 -15.04 -0.42
C VAL A 233 18.16 -15.66 -1.82
N GLY A 234 17.73 -14.88 -2.82
CA GLY A 234 17.79 -15.29 -4.23
C GLY A 234 19.23 -15.53 -4.72
N GLN A 235 20.20 -14.73 -4.28
CA GLN A 235 21.61 -14.83 -4.72
C GLN A 235 22.31 -16.11 -4.26
N GLU A 236 22.01 -16.62 -3.06
CA GLU A 236 22.59 -17.88 -2.56
C GLU A 236 22.30 -19.07 -3.50
N ARG A 237 21.25 -18.98 -4.32
CA ARG A 237 20.90 -19.98 -5.33
C ARG A 237 21.62 -19.84 -6.66
N ALA A 238 22.25 -18.70 -6.96
CA ALA A 238 23.11 -18.59 -8.14
C ALA A 238 24.22 -19.66 -8.14
N ALA A 239 24.66 -20.07 -6.95
CA ALA A 239 25.63 -21.14 -6.77
C ALA A 239 25.12 -22.55 -7.17
N GLN A 240 23.82 -22.73 -7.43
CA GLN A 240 23.23 -24.01 -7.82
C GLN A 240 23.24 -24.25 -9.33
N TYR A 241 23.58 -23.25 -10.16
CA TYR A 241 23.70 -23.36 -11.61
C TYR A 241 25.00 -24.05 -12.03
N THR A 242 25.21 -25.31 -11.60
CA THR A 242 26.44 -26.07 -11.84
C THR A 242 26.67 -26.45 -13.31
N TRP A 243 25.66 -26.26 -14.17
CA TRP A 243 25.72 -26.53 -15.60
C TRP A 243 26.08 -25.29 -16.44
N LEU A 244 26.33 -24.15 -15.80
CA LEU A 244 26.84 -22.96 -16.47
C LEU A 244 28.34 -22.83 -16.19
N ALA A 245 29.15 -22.87 -17.26
CA ALA A 245 30.57 -22.58 -17.15
C ALA A 245 30.80 -21.07 -16.94
N SER A 246 31.97 -20.67 -16.43
CA SER A 246 32.34 -19.28 -16.11
C SER A 246 32.30 -18.32 -17.30
N GLU A 247 32.17 -18.83 -18.53
CA GLU A 247 32.07 -18.04 -19.77
C GLU A 247 30.64 -17.98 -20.33
N GLY A 248 29.62 -18.40 -19.57
CA GLY A 248 28.21 -18.32 -19.98
C GLY A 248 27.76 -19.43 -20.95
N PHE A 249 28.62 -20.41 -21.22
CA PHE A 249 28.27 -21.60 -21.99
C PHE A 249 27.58 -22.64 -21.11
N VAL A 250 26.57 -23.29 -21.69
CA VAL A 250 25.90 -24.44 -21.08
C VAL A 250 26.78 -25.67 -21.27
N ASP A 251 27.10 -26.36 -20.18
CA ASP A 251 27.65 -27.71 -20.23
C ASP A 251 26.50 -28.70 -20.47
N SER A 252 26.34 -29.14 -21.72
CA SER A 252 25.26 -30.06 -22.13
C SER A 252 25.38 -31.43 -21.45
N ASP A 253 26.59 -31.90 -21.16
CA ASP A 253 26.82 -33.20 -20.54
C ASP A 253 26.31 -33.22 -19.09
N ILE A 254 26.25 -32.05 -18.45
CA ILE A 254 25.63 -31.85 -17.14
C ILE A 254 24.13 -31.53 -17.28
N TYR A 255 23.77 -30.64 -18.21
CA TYR A 255 22.41 -30.10 -18.28
C TYR A 255 21.39 -31.11 -18.82
N GLU A 256 21.71 -31.86 -19.87
CA GLU A 256 20.74 -32.79 -20.49
C GLU A 256 20.26 -33.88 -19.52
N PRO A 257 21.13 -34.55 -18.73
CA PRO A 257 20.69 -35.50 -17.70
C PRO A 257 19.81 -34.85 -16.63
N LEU A 258 20.14 -33.61 -16.22
CA LEU A 258 19.36 -32.86 -15.26
C LEU A 258 17.96 -32.54 -15.81
N TYR A 259 17.88 -31.99 -17.02
CA TYR A 259 16.63 -31.65 -17.68
C TYR A 259 15.74 -32.89 -17.85
N SER A 260 16.31 -34.01 -18.33
CA SER A 260 15.58 -35.27 -18.46
C SER A 260 15.00 -35.73 -17.11
N LYS A 261 15.81 -35.71 -16.04
CA LYS A 261 15.38 -36.05 -14.69
C LYS A 261 14.27 -35.12 -14.19
N TRP A 262 14.38 -33.81 -14.42
CA TRP A 262 13.35 -32.86 -14.03
C TRP A 262 12.04 -33.11 -14.79
N ASN A 263 12.11 -33.28 -16.10
CA ASN A 263 10.95 -33.50 -16.97
C ASN A 263 10.21 -34.81 -16.65
N GLN A 264 10.92 -35.83 -16.17
CA GLN A 264 10.34 -37.10 -15.72
C GLN A 264 9.68 -36.99 -14.33
N LYS A 265 10.29 -36.24 -13.40
CA LYS A 265 9.78 -36.10 -12.03
C LYS A 265 8.69 -35.04 -11.88
N ALA A 266 8.64 -34.07 -12.78
CA ALA A 266 7.66 -33.00 -12.72
C ALA A 266 6.24 -33.55 -12.94
N ARG A 267 5.29 -33.10 -12.13
CA ARG A 267 3.87 -33.39 -12.33
C ARG A 267 3.35 -32.60 -13.53
N ASP A 268 2.48 -33.23 -14.31
CA ASP A 268 1.79 -32.58 -15.44
C ASP A 268 0.59 -31.75 -14.93
N LEU A 269 0.51 -30.50 -15.36
CA LEU A 269 -0.56 -29.55 -15.05
C LEU A 269 -1.51 -29.32 -16.25
N GLY A 270 -1.42 -30.17 -17.27
CA GLY A 270 -2.17 -30.10 -18.53
C GLY A 270 -1.42 -29.35 -19.63
N ASP A 271 -1.72 -29.72 -20.88
CA ASP A 271 -1.17 -29.12 -22.11
C ASP A 271 0.37 -29.11 -22.19
N GLY A 272 1.01 -30.04 -21.48
CA GLY A 272 2.47 -30.15 -21.39
C GLY A 272 3.13 -29.18 -20.41
N LEU A 273 2.35 -28.37 -19.66
CA LEU A 273 2.87 -27.58 -18.55
C LEU A 273 3.29 -28.52 -17.42
N LYS A 274 4.53 -28.41 -16.95
CA LYS A 274 5.02 -29.29 -15.90
C LYS A 274 5.62 -28.53 -14.73
N LEU A 275 5.39 -29.04 -13.53
CA LEU A 275 5.87 -28.46 -12.28
C LEU A 275 6.61 -29.51 -11.44
N LEU A 276 7.82 -29.20 -11.03
CA LEU A 276 8.57 -29.98 -10.06
C LEU A 276 8.75 -29.14 -8.80
N VAL A 277 8.19 -29.58 -7.68
CA VAL A 277 8.45 -28.95 -6.37
C VAL A 277 9.79 -29.46 -5.84
N LEU A 278 10.71 -28.55 -5.59
CA LEU A 278 12.05 -28.83 -5.04
C LEU A 278 12.07 -28.65 -3.52
N ALA A 279 11.33 -27.67 -3.02
CA ALA A 279 11.04 -27.50 -1.61
C ALA A 279 9.60 -27.00 -1.44
N GLU A 280 8.89 -27.59 -0.49
CA GLU A 280 7.55 -27.15 -0.11
C GLU A 280 7.64 -25.82 0.65
N GLY A 281 6.66 -24.96 0.42
CA GLY A 281 6.46 -23.76 1.22
C GLY A 281 5.50 -23.99 2.39
N GLU A 282 5.25 -22.93 3.15
CA GLU A 282 4.38 -22.95 4.31
C GLU A 282 3.11 -22.08 4.10
N GLY A 283 2.10 -22.36 4.91
CA GLY A 283 0.82 -21.65 4.87
C GLY A 283 -0.08 -22.05 3.69
N GLU A 284 -1.02 -21.15 3.38
CA GLU A 284 -1.98 -21.35 2.30
C GLU A 284 -1.39 -21.08 0.92
N GLY A 285 -1.78 -21.89 -0.07
CA GLY A 285 -1.33 -21.72 -1.45
C GLY A 285 -1.89 -20.47 -2.13
N ILE A 286 -1.20 -20.00 -3.17
CA ILE A 286 -1.62 -18.90 -4.05
C ILE A 286 -2.96 -19.24 -4.71
N ARG A 287 -3.93 -18.32 -4.62
CA ARG A 287 -5.23 -18.42 -5.29
C ARG A 287 -5.21 -17.64 -6.60
N ALA A 288 -6.10 -17.95 -7.52
CA ALA A 288 -6.28 -17.13 -8.72
C ALA A 288 -6.70 -15.70 -8.31
N GLY A 289 -6.01 -14.70 -8.84
CA GLY A 289 -6.17 -13.29 -8.47
C GLY A 289 -5.16 -12.79 -7.42
N ASP A 290 -4.54 -13.67 -6.63
CA ASP A 290 -3.49 -13.25 -5.69
C ASP A 290 -2.24 -12.77 -6.44
N GLU A 291 -1.52 -11.79 -5.86
CA GLU A 291 -0.20 -11.38 -6.33
C GLU A 291 0.88 -12.17 -5.59
N ALA A 292 1.71 -12.89 -6.33
CA ALA A 292 2.90 -13.55 -5.81
C ALA A 292 4.14 -12.72 -6.12
N LEU A 293 4.98 -12.48 -5.11
CA LEU A 293 6.32 -11.95 -5.30
C LEU A 293 7.25 -13.14 -5.50
N VAL A 294 7.87 -13.26 -6.67
CA VAL A 294 8.71 -14.43 -6.97
C VAL A 294 10.10 -14.07 -7.47
N HIS A 295 11.10 -14.76 -6.96
CA HIS A 295 12.41 -14.82 -7.62
C HIS A 295 12.37 -15.84 -8.75
N TYR A 296 13.01 -15.53 -9.88
CA TYR A 296 13.11 -16.48 -10.98
C TYR A 296 14.44 -16.42 -11.71
N ALA A 297 14.79 -17.54 -12.33
CA ALA A 297 15.77 -17.62 -13.40
C ALA A 297 15.15 -18.41 -14.57
N GLY A 298 15.21 -17.82 -15.77
CA GLY A 298 14.65 -18.36 -17.00
C GLY A 298 15.73 -18.78 -17.98
N TYR A 299 15.62 -20.01 -18.47
CA TYR A 299 16.48 -20.59 -19.50
C TYR A 299 15.67 -21.51 -20.40
N LEU A 300 16.19 -21.81 -21.58
CA LEU A 300 15.54 -22.70 -22.54
C LEU A 300 15.70 -24.17 -22.11
N SER A 301 14.94 -25.08 -22.71
CA SER A 301 15.15 -26.53 -22.54
C SER A 301 16.52 -27.02 -23.05
N THR A 302 17.30 -26.17 -23.71
CA THR A 302 18.71 -26.40 -24.07
C THR A 302 19.69 -25.91 -23.00
N GLY A 303 19.19 -25.31 -21.92
CA GLY A 303 19.98 -24.70 -20.84
C GLY A 303 20.39 -23.25 -21.12
N ARG A 304 20.17 -22.74 -22.35
CA ARG A 304 20.55 -21.36 -22.71
C ARG A 304 19.81 -20.36 -21.83
N PRO A 305 20.51 -19.54 -21.02
CA PRO A 305 19.86 -18.54 -20.19
C PRO A 305 19.27 -17.40 -21.02
N PHE A 306 18.21 -16.79 -20.50
CA PHE A 306 17.60 -15.62 -21.15
C PHE A 306 17.20 -14.50 -20.19
N ASP A 307 16.90 -14.80 -18.93
CA ASP A 307 16.57 -13.75 -17.96
C ASP A 307 16.64 -14.22 -16.50
N SER A 308 16.78 -13.28 -15.56
CA SER A 308 16.66 -13.56 -14.13
C SER A 308 16.25 -12.31 -13.34
N SER A 309 15.47 -12.50 -12.27
CA SER A 309 15.16 -11.45 -11.31
C SER A 309 16.19 -11.33 -10.18
N VAL A 310 17.16 -12.24 -10.13
CA VAL A 310 18.26 -12.25 -9.16
C VAL A 310 19.51 -11.69 -9.80
N LYS A 311 20.10 -10.65 -9.19
CA LYS A 311 21.25 -9.92 -9.77
C LYS A 311 22.42 -10.83 -10.13
N SER A 312 22.92 -11.62 -9.17
CA SER A 312 24.09 -12.48 -9.38
C SER A 312 23.83 -13.55 -10.45
N VAL A 313 22.60 -14.04 -10.57
CA VAL A 313 22.20 -14.96 -11.64
C VAL A 313 22.14 -14.24 -12.98
N ALA A 314 21.62 -13.00 -13.03
CA ALA A 314 21.60 -12.21 -14.25
C ALA A 314 23.03 -11.86 -14.73
N GLU A 315 23.95 -11.58 -13.80
CA GLU A 315 25.38 -11.40 -14.09
C GLU A 315 25.99 -12.70 -14.63
N LEU A 316 25.72 -13.83 -13.98
CA LEU A 316 26.15 -15.16 -14.42
C LEU A 316 25.58 -15.52 -15.81
N PHE A 317 24.34 -15.13 -16.10
CA PHE A 317 23.66 -15.36 -17.37
C PHE A 317 24.12 -14.38 -18.47
N GLY A 318 24.89 -13.34 -18.12
CA GLY A 318 25.24 -12.26 -19.04
C GLY A 318 24.05 -11.35 -19.43
N THR A 319 22.95 -11.39 -18.66
CA THR A 319 21.72 -10.62 -18.90
C THR A 319 21.55 -9.45 -17.93
N TYR A 320 22.59 -9.15 -17.14
CA TYR A 320 22.60 -8.00 -16.24
C TYR A 320 22.50 -6.68 -17.01
N THR A 321 21.62 -5.78 -16.56
CA THR A 321 21.59 -4.39 -17.04
C THR A 321 21.43 -3.42 -15.87
N PRO A 322 22.21 -2.32 -15.80
CA PRO A 322 22.08 -1.32 -14.75
C PRO A 322 20.68 -0.68 -14.68
N GLN A 323 19.98 -0.60 -15.81
CA GLN A 323 18.65 0.00 -15.92
C GLN A 323 17.55 -0.81 -15.21
N ARG A 324 17.83 -2.09 -14.92
CA ARG A 324 16.91 -2.98 -14.19
C ARG A 324 17.04 -2.86 -12.67
N GLU A 325 18.04 -2.13 -12.18
CA GLU A 325 18.20 -1.95 -10.74
C GLU A 325 17.01 -1.18 -10.14
N PRO A 326 16.55 -1.56 -8.93
CA PRO A 326 17.06 -2.68 -8.13
C PRO A 326 16.57 -4.05 -8.63
N TYR A 327 17.45 -5.06 -8.74
CA TYR A 327 17.01 -6.46 -8.90
C TYR A 327 16.28 -6.95 -7.63
N GLY A 328 15.23 -7.77 -7.78
CA GLY A 328 14.37 -8.20 -6.68
C GLY A 328 13.22 -9.11 -7.15
N PRO A 329 12.35 -9.56 -6.25
CA PRO A 329 11.24 -10.44 -6.62
C PRO A 329 10.31 -9.74 -7.61
N PHE A 330 9.86 -10.50 -8.61
CA PHE A 330 8.97 -10.03 -9.66
C PHE A 330 7.52 -10.26 -9.24
N PRO A 331 6.68 -9.21 -9.20
CA PRO A 331 5.27 -9.36 -8.84
C PRO A 331 4.49 -9.99 -10.00
N VAL A 332 3.73 -11.04 -9.70
CA VAL A 332 2.88 -11.74 -10.66
C VAL A 332 1.53 -12.05 -10.06
N VAL A 333 0.47 -11.55 -10.70
CA VAL A 333 -0.90 -11.97 -10.42
C VAL A 333 -1.12 -13.37 -10.99
N ALA A 334 -1.44 -14.33 -10.13
CA ALA A 334 -1.70 -15.72 -10.53
C ALA A 334 -3.10 -15.87 -11.15
N GLY A 335 -3.25 -16.85 -12.04
CA GLY A 335 -4.51 -17.09 -12.74
C GLY A 335 -4.77 -16.14 -13.93
N PRO A 336 -5.97 -16.19 -14.52
CA PRO A 336 -6.28 -15.55 -15.81
C PRO A 336 -6.04 -14.02 -15.86
N GLN A 337 -6.10 -13.36 -14.70
CA GLN A 337 -5.92 -11.92 -14.52
C GLN A 337 -4.45 -11.49 -14.69
N GLY A 338 -3.51 -12.43 -14.57
CA GLY A 338 -2.08 -12.20 -14.73
C GLY A 338 -1.73 -11.63 -16.11
N ARG A 339 -0.84 -10.63 -16.12
CA ARG A 339 -0.26 -10.04 -17.35
C ARG A 339 1.10 -10.65 -17.68
N VAL A 340 1.19 -11.97 -17.58
CA VAL A 340 2.38 -12.79 -17.88
C VAL A 340 2.01 -13.92 -18.84
N ILE A 341 2.98 -14.70 -19.30
CA ILE A 341 2.73 -15.88 -20.13
C ILE A 341 1.84 -16.91 -19.42
N GLU A 342 1.05 -17.66 -20.19
CA GLU A 342 0.01 -18.55 -19.67
C GLU A 342 0.58 -19.62 -18.72
N GLY A 343 1.77 -20.13 -19.01
CA GLY A 343 2.44 -21.10 -18.14
C GLY A 343 2.69 -20.57 -16.72
N TRP A 344 3.02 -19.29 -16.56
CA TRP A 344 3.17 -18.66 -15.25
C TRP A 344 1.83 -18.47 -14.55
N LYS A 345 0.80 -18.01 -15.27
CA LYS A 345 -0.54 -17.83 -14.72
C LYS A 345 -1.07 -19.10 -14.07
N ARG A 346 -0.85 -20.25 -14.74
CA ARG A 346 -1.28 -21.57 -14.28
C ARG A 346 -0.31 -22.18 -13.26
N GLY A 347 0.99 -22.08 -13.51
CA GLY A 347 2.03 -22.76 -12.74
C GLY A 347 2.21 -22.26 -11.32
N LEU A 348 1.83 -21.01 -11.03
CA LEU A 348 1.93 -20.42 -9.69
C LEU A 348 0.77 -20.81 -8.76
N VAL A 349 -0.40 -21.16 -9.30
CA VAL A 349 -1.58 -21.45 -8.49
C VAL A 349 -1.33 -22.66 -7.59
N GLY A 350 -1.62 -22.50 -6.30
CA GLY A 350 -1.42 -23.52 -5.27
C GLY A 350 -0.02 -23.58 -4.67
N LEU A 351 0.98 -22.87 -5.21
CA LEU A 351 2.30 -22.78 -4.56
C LEU A 351 2.18 -21.98 -3.27
N LYS A 352 3.03 -22.29 -2.30
CA LYS A 352 3.02 -21.68 -0.96
C LYS A 352 4.17 -20.69 -0.79
N LYS A 353 4.08 -19.81 0.20
CA LYS A 353 5.19 -18.92 0.55
C LYS A 353 6.40 -19.75 0.93
N GLY A 354 7.58 -19.43 0.40
CA GLY A 354 8.80 -20.21 0.55
C GLY A 354 8.95 -21.37 -0.44
N ALA A 355 7.92 -21.72 -1.21
CA ALA A 355 7.98 -22.85 -2.14
C ALA A 355 8.98 -22.59 -3.26
N GLN A 356 9.76 -23.60 -3.59
CA GLN A 356 10.75 -23.56 -4.65
C GLN A 356 10.42 -24.61 -5.67
N VAL A 357 10.31 -24.20 -6.92
CA VAL A 357 9.82 -25.06 -7.98
C VAL A 357 10.59 -24.87 -9.25
N LYS A 358 10.53 -25.88 -10.10
CA LYS A 358 10.88 -25.78 -11.51
C LYS A 358 9.61 -25.87 -12.34
N LEU A 359 9.40 -24.87 -13.17
CA LEU A 359 8.26 -24.77 -14.07
C LEU A 359 8.75 -24.92 -15.51
N ILE A 360 8.32 -25.98 -16.19
CA ILE A 360 8.66 -26.26 -17.58
C ILE A 360 7.44 -25.90 -18.42
N ILE A 361 7.60 -24.91 -19.29
CA ILE A 361 6.52 -24.27 -20.04
C ILE A 361 6.71 -24.60 -21.52
N PRO A 362 5.80 -25.37 -22.13
CA PRO A 362 5.87 -25.65 -23.56
C PRO A 362 5.59 -24.38 -24.38
N PRO A 363 6.00 -24.32 -25.66
CA PRO A 363 5.92 -23.11 -26.46
C PRO A 363 4.52 -22.50 -26.52
N ALA A 364 3.48 -23.33 -26.63
CA ALA A 364 2.07 -22.92 -26.67
C ALA A 364 1.60 -22.14 -25.43
N LEU A 365 2.25 -22.33 -24.27
CA LEU A 365 1.94 -21.62 -23.03
C LEU A 365 2.99 -20.53 -22.69
N GLY A 366 4.01 -20.39 -23.53
CA GLY A 366 5.06 -19.38 -23.48
C GLY A 366 4.90 -18.36 -24.61
N TYR A 367 5.91 -18.26 -25.47
CA TYR A 367 5.98 -17.29 -26.58
C TYR A 367 5.63 -17.88 -27.96
N GLY A 368 5.30 -19.18 -28.03
CA GLY A 368 4.86 -19.87 -29.23
C GLY A 368 5.82 -19.78 -30.42
N GLU A 369 5.26 -19.88 -31.62
CA GLU A 369 5.98 -19.78 -32.90
C GLU A 369 6.55 -18.37 -33.19
N ARG A 370 6.23 -17.38 -32.35
CA ARG A 370 6.74 -16.01 -32.51
C ARG A 370 8.04 -15.78 -31.76
N GLY A 371 8.25 -16.47 -30.64
CA GLY A 371 9.37 -16.15 -29.75
C GLY A 371 9.24 -14.77 -29.09
N ALA A 372 10.33 -14.28 -28.50
CA ALA A 372 10.41 -12.96 -27.86
C ALA A 372 11.68 -12.23 -28.31
N GLY A 373 11.57 -11.47 -29.40
CA GLY A 373 12.70 -10.76 -30.02
C GLY A 373 13.88 -11.71 -30.30
N ASP A 374 15.09 -11.23 -30.02
CA ASP A 374 16.32 -12.02 -30.18
C ASP A 374 16.67 -12.86 -28.94
N ILE A 375 15.85 -12.78 -27.89
CA ILE A 375 16.11 -13.36 -26.57
C ILE A 375 15.57 -14.80 -26.51
N ILE A 376 14.33 -15.01 -26.95
CA ILE A 376 13.67 -16.33 -26.93
C ILE A 376 13.32 -16.73 -28.37
N PRO A 377 13.98 -17.76 -28.95
CA PRO A 377 13.65 -18.24 -30.28
C PRO A 377 12.21 -18.78 -30.39
N PRO A 378 11.58 -18.70 -31.57
CA PRO A 378 10.35 -19.42 -31.89
C PRO A 378 10.35 -20.89 -31.47
N GLY A 379 9.23 -21.39 -30.95
CA GLY A 379 9.07 -22.81 -30.62
C GLY A 379 9.88 -23.27 -29.40
N SER A 380 10.46 -22.36 -28.62
CA SER A 380 11.27 -22.72 -27.46
C SER A 380 10.43 -23.20 -26.28
N THR A 381 10.86 -24.30 -25.65
CA THR A 381 10.38 -24.70 -24.32
C THR A 381 11.16 -23.93 -23.26
N LEU A 382 10.46 -23.31 -22.32
CA LEU A 382 11.05 -22.50 -21.27
C LEU A 382 11.15 -23.33 -19.99
N VAL A 383 12.22 -23.12 -19.25
CA VAL A 383 12.42 -23.67 -17.92
C VAL A 383 12.64 -22.50 -16.97
N PHE A 384 11.84 -22.43 -15.93
CA PHE A 384 11.98 -21.45 -14.87
C PHE A 384 12.29 -22.16 -13.56
N ASP A 385 13.35 -21.73 -12.88
CA ASP A 385 13.41 -21.88 -11.43
C ASP A 385 12.63 -20.74 -10.81
N ILE A 386 11.67 -21.04 -9.95
CA ILE A 386 10.80 -20.06 -9.29
C ILE A 386 10.89 -20.29 -7.79
N TRP A 387 11.03 -19.20 -7.04
CA TRP A 387 10.90 -19.19 -5.60
C TRP A 387 9.86 -18.16 -5.19
N VAL A 388 8.85 -18.61 -4.44
CA VAL A 388 7.79 -17.75 -3.92
C VAL A 388 8.28 -17.05 -2.66
N GLU A 389 8.64 -15.78 -2.78
CA GLU A 389 9.09 -14.95 -1.66
C GLU A 389 7.92 -14.60 -0.75
N ASP A 390 6.83 -14.11 -1.35
CA ASP A 390 5.66 -13.67 -0.61
C ASP A 390 4.37 -13.78 -1.43
N ILE A 391 3.23 -13.74 -0.75
CA ILE A 391 1.90 -13.83 -1.35
C ILE A 391 1.02 -12.70 -0.78
N LYS A 392 0.63 -11.76 -1.64
CA LYS A 392 -0.36 -10.73 -1.31
C LYS A 392 -1.73 -11.19 -1.77
N ARG A 393 -2.66 -11.27 -0.82
CA ARG A 393 -4.04 -11.69 -1.08
C ARG A 393 -4.82 -10.55 -1.72
N ASN A 394 -5.61 -10.88 -2.73
CA ASN A 394 -6.57 -9.98 -3.35
C ASN A 394 -7.87 -9.86 -2.53
#